data_AF-A0A8S0GW54-F1
#
_entry.id   AF-A0A8S0GW54-F1
#
_cell.length_a   1.000
_cell.length_b   1.000
_cell.length_c   1.000
_cell.angle_alpha   90.00
_cell.angle_beta   90.00
_cell.angle_gamma   90.00
#
_symmetry.space_group_name_H-M   'P 1'
#
loop_
_entity.id
_entity.type
_entity.pdbx_description
1 polymer ?
#
loop_
_entity_poly.entity_id
_entity_poly.type
_entity_poly.pdbx_seq_one_letter_code
_entity_poly.pdbx_strand_id
1 'polypeptide(L)'
;MSLDCTDYREIFLNDRPMMDTRAPIEFTKGAFPGVLNLPLMTDQERQRVGTCYKQQGQQAAIVLGHQLVSGAIKEQRVQAWADFARAHPDGLLYCFRGGLRSQIVQQWLKDEAGIAYPRVGGGYKAMRTFLLDTTEQALQQCDFVLLGA
;
A
#
# COMPACT_ATOMS: atom_id res chain seq x y z
N MET A 1 -4.78 17.55 -8.49
CA MET A 1 -3.64 16.65 -8.23
C MET A 1 -3.80 16.11 -6.83
N SER A 2 -4.07 14.82 -6.64
CA SER A 2 -3.91 14.22 -5.32
C SER A 2 -2.41 14.20 -5.05
N LEU A 3 -1.94 15.03 -4.11
CA LEU A 3 -0.54 14.99 -3.69
C LEU A 3 -0.36 13.69 -2.92
N ASP A 4 0.45 12.79 -3.48
CA ASP A 4 0.93 11.63 -2.74
C ASP A 4 1.72 12.12 -1.51
N CYS A 5 1.43 11.57 -0.34
CA CYS A 5 2.16 11.90 0.88
C CYS A 5 3.55 11.26 0.81
N THR A 6 4.60 12.07 0.90
CA THR A 6 6.00 11.63 0.88
C THR A 6 6.76 12.01 2.16
N ASP A 7 6.09 12.63 3.13
CA ASP A 7 6.68 12.90 4.45
C ASP A 7 6.58 11.64 5.31
N TYR A 8 7.51 10.70 5.09
CA TYR A 8 7.52 9.43 5.82
C TYR A 8 7.75 9.62 7.32
N ARG A 9 8.47 10.69 7.71
CA ARG A 9 8.72 11.00 9.12
C ARG A 9 7.41 11.34 9.82
N GLU A 10 6.60 12.20 9.22
CA GLU A 10 5.27 12.55 9.73
C GLU A 10 4.36 11.31 9.86
N ILE A 11 4.34 10.46 8.82
CA ILE A 11 3.56 9.21 8.84
C ILE A 11 3.89 8.34 10.05
N PHE A 12 5.19 8.12 10.31
CA PHE A 12 5.63 7.22 11.37
C PHE A 12 5.60 7.86 12.76
N LEU A 13 5.86 9.15 12.90
CA LEU A 13 5.83 9.82 14.21
C LEU A 13 4.41 10.04 14.73
N ASN A 14 3.42 10.10 13.84
CA ASN A 14 2.01 10.30 14.21
C ASN A 14 1.17 9.01 14.12
N ASP A 15 1.81 7.84 13.95
CA ASP A 15 1.14 6.53 13.82
C ASP A 15 -0.05 6.57 12.85
N ARG A 16 0.12 7.24 11.70
CA ARG A 16 -1.00 7.46 10.78
C ARG A 16 -1.61 6.13 10.34
N PRO A 17 -2.94 5.94 10.43
CA PRO A 17 -3.58 4.71 9.99
C PRO A 17 -3.26 4.42 8.53
N MET A 18 -2.90 3.18 8.23
CA MET A 18 -2.46 2.80 6.89
C MET A 18 -3.18 1.55 6.39
N MET A 19 -3.57 1.60 5.11
CA MET A 19 -4.16 0.50 4.36
C MET A 19 -3.18 -0.03 3.30
N ASP A 20 -2.75 -1.27 3.47
CA ASP A 20 -1.88 -1.97 2.52
C ASP A 20 -2.72 -2.70 1.46
N THR A 21 -2.57 -2.28 0.21
CA THR A 21 -3.28 -2.85 -0.95
C THR A 21 -2.49 -3.93 -1.69
N ARG A 22 -1.30 -4.30 -1.18
CA ARG A 22 -0.51 -5.43 -1.71
C ARG A 22 -1.23 -6.76 -1.46
N ALA A 23 -0.81 -7.78 -2.20
CA ALA A 23 -1.35 -9.13 -2.00
C ALA A 23 -0.95 -9.67 -0.61
N PRO A 24 -1.75 -10.57 0.00
CA PRO A 24 -1.48 -11.13 1.32
C PRO A 24 -0.05 -11.68 1.49
N ILE A 25 0.49 -12.38 0.50
CA ILE A 25 1.86 -12.92 0.56
C ILE A 25 2.94 -11.83 0.65
N GLU A 26 2.68 -10.65 0.09
CA GLU A 26 3.60 -9.51 0.20
C GLU A 26 3.51 -8.86 1.59
N PHE A 27 2.31 -8.83 2.18
CA PHE A 27 2.07 -8.29 3.52
C PHE A 27 2.70 -9.18 4.60
N THR A 28 2.46 -10.49 4.54
CA THR A 28 3.02 -11.47 5.50
C THR A 28 4.55 -11.49 5.50
N LYS A 29 5.19 -11.20 4.36
CA LYS A 29 6.66 -11.11 4.26
C LYS A 29 7.23 -9.86 4.94
N GLY A 30 6.41 -8.86 5.21
CA GLY A 30 6.84 -7.62 5.84
C GLY A 30 5.79 -6.53 5.67
N ALA A 31 5.32 -6.01 6.79
CA ALA A 31 4.40 -4.89 6.90
C ALA A 31 4.86 -3.97 8.04
N PHE A 32 4.32 -2.75 8.08
CA PHE A 32 4.55 -1.86 9.22
C PHE A 32 3.55 -2.17 10.35
N PRO A 33 3.90 -1.88 11.61
CA PRO A 33 2.97 -2.02 12.74
C PRO A 33 1.67 -1.25 12.51
N GLY A 34 0.55 -1.79 13.00
CA GLY A 34 -0.77 -1.13 12.93
C GLY A 34 -1.41 -1.07 11.54
N VAL A 35 -0.74 -1.51 10.48
CA VAL A 35 -1.27 -1.49 9.11
C VAL A 35 -2.31 -2.59 8.90
N LEU A 36 -3.43 -2.26 8.25
CA LEU A 36 -4.42 -3.23 7.80
C LEU A 36 -4.19 -3.64 6.34
N ASN A 37 -4.17 -4.94 6.04
CA ASN A 37 -4.13 -5.42 4.66
C ASN A 37 -5.53 -5.54 4.06
N LEU A 38 -5.82 -4.69 3.06
CA LEU A 38 -7.03 -4.77 2.25
C LEU A 38 -6.61 -4.87 0.77
N PRO A 39 -6.30 -6.08 0.29
CA PRO A 39 -5.59 -6.27 -0.98
C PRO A 39 -6.41 -5.85 -2.19
N LEU A 40 -5.76 -5.24 -3.19
CA LEU A 40 -6.36 -5.09 -4.53
C LEU A 40 -6.55 -6.45 -5.20
N MET A 41 -5.67 -7.42 -4.93
CA MET A 41 -5.66 -8.74 -5.54
C MET A 41 -5.24 -9.81 -4.54
N THR A 42 -5.85 -10.99 -4.64
CA THR A 42 -5.37 -12.19 -3.95
C THR A 42 -4.00 -12.62 -4.50
N ASP A 43 -3.32 -13.54 -3.81
CA ASP A 43 -2.02 -14.05 -4.25
C ASP A 43 -2.10 -14.71 -5.64
N GLN A 44 -3.16 -15.46 -5.90
CA GLN A 44 -3.39 -16.11 -7.19
C GLN A 44 -3.68 -15.09 -8.30
N GLU A 45 -4.52 -14.10 -8.05
CA GLU A 45 -4.81 -13.02 -9.02
C GLU A 45 -3.54 -12.22 -9.33
N ARG A 46 -2.79 -11.85 -8.29
CA ARG A 46 -1.52 -11.13 -8.40
C ARG A 46 -0.50 -11.92 -9.21
N GLN A 47 -0.41 -13.23 -9.01
CA GLN A 47 0.46 -14.10 -9.80
C GLN A 47 0.05 -14.09 -11.29
N ARG A 48 -1.25 -14.27 -11.58
CA ARG A 48 -1.76 -14.26 -12.97
C ARG A 48 -1.50 -12.94 -13.68
N VAL A 49 -1.78 -11.82 -13.01
CA VAL A 49 -1.53 -10.47 -13.54
C VAL A 49 -0.03 -10.22 -13.73
N GLY A 50 0.81 -10.66 -12.78
CA GLY A 50 2.26 -10.55 -12.89
C GLY A 50 2.84 -11.35 -14.06
N THR A 51 2.31 -12.55 -14.31
CA THR A 51 2.69 -13.37 -15.48
C THR A 51 2.25 -12.71 -16.79
N CYS A 52 0.99 -12.25 -16.86
CA CYS A 52 0.47 -11.53 -18.02
C CYS A 52 1.30 -10.28 -18.33
N TYR A 53 1.67 -9.49 -17.30
CA TYR A 53 2.53 -8.32 -17.47
C TYR A 53 3.87 -8.68 -18.11
N LYS A 54 4.52 -9.75 -17.66
CA LYS A 54 5.81 -10.19 -18.21
C LYS A 54 5.70 -10.70 -19.64
N GLN A 55 4.60 -11.37 -19.99
CA GLN A 55 4.44 -12.04 -21.28
C GLN A 55 3.81 -11.14 -22.35
N GLN A 56 2.89 -10.27 -21.96
CA GLN A 56 1.99 -9.53 -22.86
C GLN A 56 2.00 -8.02 -22.61
N GLY A 57 2.78 -7.55 -21.63
CA GLY A 57 2.96 -6.14 -21.32
C GLY A 57 1.88 -5.54 -20.41
N GLN A 58 2.04 -4.25 -20.15
CA GLN A 58 1.27 -3.53 -19.14
C GLN A 58 -0.23 -3.47 -19.45
N GLN A 59 -0.60 -3.15 -20.69
CA GLN A 59 -2.01 -2.96 -21.04
C GLN A 59 -2.82 -4.26 -20.89
N ALA A 60 -2.25 -5.39 -21.33
CA ALA A 60 -2.88 -6.70 -21.16
C ALA A 60 -3.06 -7.06 -19.67
N ALA A 61 -2.06 -6.75 -18.83
CA ALA A 61 -2.15 -6.99 -17.39
C ALA A 61 -3.21 -6.13 -16.70
N ILE A 62 -3.39 -4.88 -17.14
CA ILE A 62 -4.48 -4.00 -16.67
C ILE A 62 -5.82 -4.62 -17.02
N VAL A 63 -6.04 -4.99 -18.29
CA VAL A 63 -7.29 -5.62 -18.74
C VAL A 63 -7.59 -6.89 -17.95
N LEU A 64 -6.60 -7.76 -17.79
CA LEU A 64 -6.76 -8.96 -16.98
C LEU A 64 -7.09 -8.63 -15.51
N GLY A 65 -6.43 -7.63 -14.93
CA GLY A 65 -6.71 -7.18 -13.57
C GLY A 65 -8.17 -6.72 -13.39
N HIS A 66 -8.69 -5.94 -14.32
CA HIS A 66 -10.10 -5.52 -14.32
C HIS A 66 -11.06 -6.69 -14.50
N GLN A 67 -10.72 -7.69 -15.30
CA GLN A 67 -11.53 -8.90 -15.45
C GLN A 67 -11.57 -9.73 -14.16
N LEU A 68 -10.42 -9.92 -13.52
CA LEU A 68 -10.30 -10.70 -12.28
C LEU A 68 -10.98 -10.03 -11.09
N VAL A 69 -10.97 -8.70 -11.05
CA VAL A 69 -11.54 -7.92 -9.96
C VAL A 69 -12.73 -7.13 -10.48
N SER A 70 -13.85 -7.85 -10.66
CA SER A 70 -15.10 -7.33 -11.23
C SER A 70 -16.33 -7.83 -10.46
N GLY A 71 -17.49 -7.23 -10.75
CA GLY A 71 -18.77 -7.59 -10.12
C GLY A 71 -18.72 -7.58 -8.59
N ALA A 72 -19.31 -8.61 -7.97
CA ALA A 72 -19.38 -8.75 -6.52
C ALA A 72 -18.01 -8.72 -5.81
N ILE A 73 -16.94 -9.22 -6.45
CA ILE A 73 -15.59 -9.20 -5.87
C ILE A 73 -15.08 -7.75 -5.76
N LYS A 74 -15.29 -6.96 -6.82
CA LYS A 74 -14.92 -5.55 -6.82
C LYS A 74 -15.75 -4.79 -5.77
N GLU A 75 -17.05 -5.00 -5.75
CA GLU A 75 -17.96 -4.36 -4.78
C GLU A 75 -17.54 -4.66 -3.34
N GLN A 76 -17.26 -5.92 -3.01
CA GLN A 76 -16.80 -6.32 -1.67
C GLN A 76 -15.48 -5.61 -1.29
N ARG A 77 -14.52 -5.54 -2.21
CA ARG A 77 -13.23 -4.88 -1.96
C ARG A 77 -13.39 -3.38 -1.77
N VAL A 78 -14.15 -2.73 -2.64
CA VAL A 78 -14.47 -1.30 -2.55
C VAL A 78 -15.16 -0.99 -1.23
N GLN A 79 -16.13 -1.81 -0.81
CA GLN A 79 -16.83 -1.63 0.46
C GLN A 79 -15.85 -1.71 1.64
N ALA A 80 -14.98 -2.72 1.67
CA ALA A 80 -13.98 -2.87 2.74
C ALA A 80 -13.01 -1.68 2.79
N TRP A 81 -12.57 -1.17 1.63
CA TRP A 81 -11.72 0.02 1.58
C TRP A 81 -12.47 1.28 2.04
N ALA A 82 -13.74 1.41 1.67
CA ALA A 82 -14.56 2.55 2.06
C ALA A 82 -14.82 2.55 3.57
N ASP A 83 -15.05 1.38 4.17
CA ASP A 83 -15.23 1.24 5.61
C ASP A 83 -13.96 1.62 6.37
N PHE A 84 -12.79 1.17 5.90
CA PHE A 84 -11.51 1.62 6.45
C PHE A 84 -11.35 3.15 6.33
N ALA A 85 -11.59 3.70 5.14
CA ALA A 85 -11.39 5.12 4.89
C ALA A 85 -12.34 6.02 5.70
N ARG A 86 -13.58 5.57 5.96
CA ARG A 86 -14.52 6.28 6.83
C ARG A 86 -14.14 6.19 8.30
N ALA A 87 -13.61 5.04 8.74
CA ALA A 87 -13.10 4.86 10.10
C ALA A 87 -11.81 5.66 10.34
N HIS A 88 -11.01 5.90 9.29
CA HIS A 88 -9.72 6.57 9.35
C HIS A 88 -9.63 7.69 8.29
N PRO A 89 -10.34 8.82 8.47
CA PRO A 89 -10.38 9.89 7.47
C PRO A 89 -9.02 10.56 7.22
N ASP A 90 -8.10 10.48 8.18
CA ASP A 90 -6.72 10.96 8.14
C ASP A 90 -5.71 9.88 7.75
N GLY A 91 -6.17 8.66 7.45
CA GLY A 91 -5.30 7.55 7.06
C GLY A 91 -4.81 7.64 5.62
N LEU A 92 -3.99 6.66 5.25
CA LEU A 92 -3.27 6.61 3.97
C LEU A 92 -3.38 5.21 3.35
N LEU A 93 -3.45 5.12 2.02
CA LEU A 93 -3.32 3.83 1.35
C LEU A 93 -2.00 3.71 0.59
N TYR A 94 -1.45 2.51 0.51
CA TYR A 94 -0.23 2.29 -0.26
C TYR A 94 -0.21 0.92 -0.94
N CYS A 95 0.69 0.78 -1.92
CA CYS A 95 1.09 -0.51 -2.49
C CYS A 95 2.61 -0.65 -2.43
N PHE A 96 3.19 -1.64 -3.11
CA PHE A 96 4.64 -1.89 -3.01
C PHE A 96 5.53 -0.71 -3.42
N ARG A 97 5.16 0.02 -4.48
CA ARG A 97 5.96 1.13 -5.03
C ARG A 97 5.17 2.44 -5.23
N GLY A 98 3.96 2.54 -4.68
CA GLY A 98 3.09 3.70 -4.89
C GLY A 98 2.60 3.89 -6.34
N GLY A 99 2.69 2.85 -7.18
CA GLY A 99 2.30 2.90 -8.60
C GLY A 99 0.84 2.50 -8.85
N LEU A 100 0.63 1.81 -9.98
CA LEU A 100 -0.70 1.55 -10.53
C LEU A 100 -1.69 0.86 -9.57
N ARG A 101 -1.23 -0.07 -8.72
CA ARG A 101 -2.13 -0.77 -7.79
C ARG A 101 -2.83 0.17 -6.81
N SER A 102 -2.08 1.05 -6.16
CA SER A 102 -2.69 2.03 -5.24
C SER A 102 -3.47 3.11 -5.99
N GLN A 103 -3.09 3.44 -7.25
CA GLN A 103 -3.87 4.34 -8.10
C GLN A 103 -5.25 3.76 -8.44
N ILE A 104 -5.32 2.48 -8.82
CA ILE A 104 -6.59 1.80 -9.13
C ILE A 104 -7.50 1.78 -7.91
N VAL A 105 -6.96 1.44 -6.73
CA VAL A 105 -7.75 1.44 -5.48
C VAL A 105 -8.27 2.84 -5.16
N GLN A 106 -7.41 3.87 -5.24
CA GLN A 106 -7.82 5.26 -5.03
C GLN A 106 -8.90 5.70 -6.03
N GLN A 107 -8.77 5.32 -7.29
CA GLN A 107 -9.73 5.67 -8.34
C GLN A 107 -11.07 5.00 -8.08
N TRP A 108 -11.10 3.70 -7.75
CA TRP A 108 -12.35 3.00 -7.45
C TRP A 108 -13.00 3.49 -6.17
N LEU A 109 -12.23 3.82 -5.12
CA LEU A 109 -12.77 4.47 -3.93
C LEU A 109 -13.45 5.80 -4.25
N LYS A 110 -12.83 6.60 -5.12
CA LYS A 110 -13.38 7.88 -5.53
C LYS A 110 -14.65 7.70 -6.38
N ASP A 111 -14.60 6.82 -7.36
CA ASP A 111 -15.69 6.66 -8.34
C ASP A 111 -16.91 5.95 -7.75
N GLU A 112 -16.69 4.91 -6.94
CA GLU A 112 -17.76 4.04 -6.45
C GLU A 112 -18.26 4.45 -5.05
N ALA A 113 -17.39 5.01 -4.21
CA ALA A 113 -17.73 5.39 -2.84
C ALA A 113 -17.68 6.91 -2.59
N GLY A 114 -17.25 7.70 -3.57
CA GLY A 114 -17.11 9.16 -3.42
C GLY A 114 -15.95 9.60 -2.53
N ILE A 115 -15.03 8.69 -2.17
CA ILE A 115 -13.98 8.95 -1.18
C ILE A 115 -12.65 9.23 -1.89
N ALA A 116 -12.19 10.48 -1.82
CA ALA A 116 -10.85 10.86 -2.26
C ALA A 116 -9.82 10.57 -1.16
N TYR A 117 -9.23 9.37 -1.17
CA TYR A 117 -8.30 8.93 -0.14
C TYR A 117 -6.82 9.14 -0.52
N PRO A 118 -5.96 9.67 0.37
CA PRO A 118 -4.57 9.96 0.04
C PRO A 118 -3.71 8.68 -0.08
N ARG A 119 -2.64 8.77 -0.89
CA ARG A 119 -1.70 7.66 -1.12
C ARG A 119 -0.33 7.99 -0.56
N VAL A 120 0.42 6.97 -0.16
CA VAL A 120 1.85 7.13 0.14
C VAL A 120 2.68 7.04 -1.15
N GLY A 121 3.42 8.11 -1.45
CA GLY A 121 4.35 8.17 -2.57
C GLY A 121 5.48 7.15 -2.39
N GLY A 122 5.87 6.45 -3.46
CA GLY A 122 6.90 5.41 -3.40
C GLY A 122 6.52 4.13 -2.62
N GLY A 123 5.41 4.14 -1.87
CA GLY A 123 4.81 2.99 -1.21
C GLY A 123 5.70 2.30 -0.17
N TYR A 124 5.45 1.01 0.05
CA TYR A 124 6.18 0.19 1.03
C TYR A 124 7.70 0.26 0.84
N LYS A 125 8.18 0.21 -0.41
CA LYS A 125 9.62 0.24 -0.69
C LYS A 125 10.26 1.54 -0.18
N ALA A 126 9.67 2.69 -0.48
CA ALA A 126 10.24 3.98 -0.10
C ALA A 126 10.18 4.20 1.41
N MET A 127 9.05 3.89 2.05
CA MET A 127 8.92 3.94 3.51
C MET A 127 9.92 3.03 4.22
N ARG A 128 10.12 1.80 3.72
CA ARG A 128 11.09 0.87 4.29
C ARG A 128 12.53 1.38 4.13
N THR A 129 12.87 1.91 2.97
CA THR A 129 14.19 2.54 2.74
C THR A 129 14.41 3.70 3.70
N PHE A 130 13.43 4.58 3.86
CA PHE A 130 13.50 5.69 4.82
C PHE A 130 13.81 5.23 6.25
N LEU A 131 13.15 4.17 6.74
CA LEU A 131 13.42 3.63 8.08
C LEU A 131 14.81 3.01 8.20
N LEU A 132 15.28 2.31 7.16
CA LEU A 132 16.64 1.76 7.13
C LEU A 132 17.69 2.85 7.17
N ASP A 133 17.56 3.86 6.31
CA ASP A 133 18.50 4.98 6.23
C ASP A 133 18.51 5.77 7.56
N THR A 134 17.32 5.96 8.17
CA THR A 134 17.21 6.60 9.49
C THR A 134 17.89 5.78 10.58
N THR A 135 17.76 4.45 10.53
CA THR A 135 18.44 3.55 11.49
C THR A 135 19.95 3.63 11.32
N GLU A 136 20.45 3.61 10.09
CA GLU A 136 21.88 3.72 9.78
C GLU A 136 22.47 5.06 10.24
N GLN A 137 21.74 6.16 10.03
CA GLN A 137 22.14 7.48 10.54
C GLN A 137 22.18 7.53 12.06
N ALA A 138 21.20 6.92 12.74
CA ALA A 138 21.20 6.83 14.20
C ALA A 138 22.39 6.01 14.72
N LEU A 139 22.77 4.94 14.03
CA LEU A 139 23.96 4.14 14.39
C LEU A 139 25.25 4.96 14.38
N GLN A 140 25.34 5.99 13.53
CA GLN A 140 26.52 6.86 13.44
C GLN A 140 26.54 7.98 14.49
N GLN A 141 25.37 8.32 15.06
CA GLN A 141 25.20 9.46 15.97
C GLN A 141 25.02 9.04 17.42
N CYS A 142 24.61 7.81 17.69
CA CYS A 142 24.35 7.30 19.03
C CYS A 142 25.54 6.48 19.55
N ASP A 143 25.98 6.79 20.77
CA ASP A 143 26.88 5.93 21.53
C ASP A 143 26.08 4.75 22.10
N PHE A 144 26.30 3.55 21.57
CA PHE A 144 25.66 2.34 22.08
C PHE A 144 26.36 1.87 23.35
N VAL A 145 25.59 1.77 24.44
CA VAL A 145 26.06 1.13 25.68
C VAL A 145 25.62 -0.33 25.67
N LEU A 146 26.59 -1.25 25.68
CA LEU A 146 26.32 -2.68 25.82
C LEU A 146 25.93 -2.97 27.29
N LEU A 147 24.67 -3.30 27.51
CA LEU A 147 24.20 -3.81 28.80
C LEU A 147 24.48 -5.32 28.85
N GLY A 148 25.62 -5.70 29.42
CA GLY A 148 25.98 -7.10 29.69
C GLY A 148 25.54 -7.55 31.09
N ALA A 149 25.08 -8.80 31.19
CA ALA A 149 25.04 -9.57 32.43
C ALA A 149 26.26 -10.48 32.52
#